data_AF-A0A961IQV1-F1
#
_entry.id   AF-A0A961IQV1-F1
#
_cell.length_a   1.000
_cell.length_b   1.000
_cell.length_c   1.000
_cell.angle_alpha   90.00
_cell.angle_beta   90.00
_cell.angle_gamma   90.00
#
_symmetry.space_group_name_H-M   'P 1'
#
loop_
_entity.id
_entity.type
_entity.pdbx_description
1 polymer ?
#
loop_
_entity_poly.entity_id
_entity_poly.type
_entity_poly.pdbx_seq_one_letter_code
_entity_poly.pdbx_strand_id
1 'polypeptide(L)'
;MAITNRGSGWEWAQSWWLLLPLGWLTACLGFIYAGLRAGRFKWTLTGLIYGAVTVGCFYFFLQQPEPAVGSEAQTDPVALIVGLIFFGMWPVGVIHALLIRKEFLLHMDARSKVDERELDRRRTEVAAEYKVSDNRIDEALVYFKDDDFTVRMMSTLFSVLPFAPDFRTYYNVEGAVKRLQPDASEAAIAKAQQLALEDDVVSALKVGRALDTADTGLGIVTGARNIYSHVKDTPGRRTFEADPQQAADAAIKALAMAYMVAKLFDGGITDKVRQFFELKAGKEMALYFASAEVALPFTDNLLEAGGNWMNSLLESAGKDSQKRFEGFAGGGALGQAKQILEQLQTQMDGFLAQVKMYADPLLEKAKSIAPTVLNAADSISGGVATAVDFMPAWRYLSARLAAESVASRALKGPQS
;
A
#
# COMPACT_ATOMS: atom_id res chain seq x y z
N MET A 1 9.86 30.04 -8.79
CA MET A 1 9.78 28.70 -8.14
C MET A 1 8.82 27.86 -8.95
N ALA A 2 9.20 26.62 -9.27
CA ALA A 2 8.26 25.66 -9.85
C ALA A 2 7.20 25.30 -8.80
N ILE A 3 5.95 25.15 -9.22
CA ILE A 3 4.83 24.70 -8.38
C ILE A 3 4.93 23.19 -8.12
N THR A 4 5.49 22.45 -9.08
CA THR A 4 5.64 21.00 -9.09
C THR A 4 7.10 20.59 -9.29
N ASN A 5 7.43 19.34 -8.94
CA ASN A 5 8.77 18.79 -9.14
C ASN A 5 9.10 18.48 -10.61
N ARG A 6 8.14 18.65 -11.55
CA ARG A 6 8.31 18.39 -12.98
C ARG A 6 8.92 19.56 -13.76
N GLY A 7 9.15 20.69 -13.08
CA GLY A 7 9.74 21.88 -13.68
C GLY A 7 8.77 22.76 -14.46
N SER A 8 9.21 23.97 -14.83
CA SER A 8 8.38 25.00 -15.43
C SER A 8 7.84 24.66 -16.82
N GLY A 9 8.60 23.89 -17.62
CA GLY A 9 8.18 23.50 -18.98
C GLY A 9 6.92 22.64 -18.97
N TRP A 10 6.87 21.62 -18.11
CA TRP A 10 5.68 20.78 -17.93
C TRP A 10 4.48 21.58 -17.42
N GLU A 11 4.71 22.50 -16.47
CA GLU A 11 3.64 23.35 -15.94
C GLU A 11 3.01 24.23 -17.01
N TRP A 12 3.82 24.80 -17.91
CA TRP A 12 3.32 25.58 -19.05
C TRP A 12 2.55 24.72 -20.03
N ALA A 13 3.07 23.54 -20.38
CA ALA A 13 2.39 22.61 -21.28
C ALA A 13 1.01 22.19 -20.75
N GLN A 14 0.87 21.97 -19.44
CA GLN A 14 -0.41 21.62 -18.83
C GLN A 14 -1.34 22.83 -18.61
N SER A 15 -0.81 24.06 -18.65
CA SER A 15 -1.58 25.29 -18.40
C SER A 15 -2.20 25.91 -19.66
N TRP A 16 -2.15 25.24 -20.82
CA TRP A 16 -2.66 25.80 -22.09
C TRP A 16 -4.14 26.23 -22.01
N TRP A 17 -4.93 25.59 -21.15
CA TRP A 17 -6.34 25.91 -20.94
C TRP A 17 -6.56 27.33 -20.37
N LEU A 18 -5.54 27.97 -19.80
CA LEU A 18 -5.60 29.38 -19.36
C LEU A 18 -5.80 30.34 -20.54
N LEU A 19 -5.52 29.91 -21.77
CA LEU A 19 -5.81 30.70 -22.97
C LEU A 19 -7.32 30.79 -23.23
N LEU A 20 -8.12 29.85 -22.74
CA LEU A 20 -9.56 29.83 -22.98
C LEU A 20 -10.28 30.96 -22.22
N PRO A 21 -10.01 31.26 -20.94
CA PRO A 21 -10.54 32.46 -20.28
C PRO A 21 -10.07 33.80 -20.85
N LEU A 22 -8.94 33.83 -21.57
CA LEU A 22 -8.50 35.06 -22.25
C LEU A 22 -9.42 35.42 -23.42
N GLY A 23 -10.01 34.41 -24.07
CA GLY A 23 -11.09 34.63 -25.03
C GLY A 23 -12.37 35.07 -24.32
N TRP A 24 -13.00 36.13 -24.82
CA TRP A 24 -14.14 36.82 -24.21
C TRP A 24 -15.29 35.89 -23.78
N LEU A 25 -15.54 34.82 -24.53
CA LEU A 25 -16.67 33.90 -24.34
C LEU A 25 -16.28 32.47 -23.97
N THR A 26 -14.99 32.21 -23.82
CA THR A 26 -14.46 30.84 -23.73
C THR A 26 -14.00 30.47 -22.32
N ALA A 27 -14.22 31.34 -21.33
CA ALA A 27 -13.96 31.04 -19.92
C ALA A 27 -14.69 29.78 -19.44
N CYS A 28 -15.95 29.60 -19.83
CA CYS A 28 -16.73 28.39 -19.50
C CYS A 28 -16.03 27.11 -19.98
N LEU A 29 -15.48 27.11 -21.20
CA LEU A 29 -14.74 25.98 -21.76
C LEU A 29 -13.45 25.70 -20.99
N GLY A 30 -12.75 26.74 -20.57
CA GLY A 30 -11.54 26.63 -19.74
C GLY A 30 -11.80 25.91 -18.42
N PHE A 31 -12.85 26.32 -17.69
CA PHE A 31 -13.21 25.71 -16.41
C PHE A 31 -13.79 24.30 -16.56
N ILE A 32 -14.59 24.02 -17.60
CA ILE A 32 -15.07 22.66 -17.90
C ILE A 32 -13.90 21.73 -18.20
N TYR A 33 -12.99 22.16 -19.08
CA TYR A 33 -11.78 21.39 -19.41
C TYR A 33 -10.95 21.12 -18.15
N ALA A 34 -10.65 22.17 -17.36
CA ALA A 34 -9.87 22.04 -16.14
C ALA A 34 -10.53 21.07 -15.15
N GLY A 35 -11.84 21.17 -14.96
CA GLY A 35 -12.61 20.30 -14.08
C GLY A 35 -12.63 18.84 -14.52
N LEU A 36 -12.90 18.57 -15.79
CA LEU A 36 -12.89 17.20 -16.34
C LEU A 36 -11.49 16.60 -16.30
N ARG A 37 -10.48 17.34 -16.74
CA ARG A 37 -9.09 16.87 -16.82
C ARG A 37 -8.49 16.60 -15.44
N ALA A 38 -8.81 17.41 -14.44
CA ALA A 38 -8.36 17.21 -13.06
C ALA A 38 -9.31 16.34 -12.21
N GLY A 39 -10.50 15.99 -12.73
CA GLY A 39 -11.52 15.25 -11.98
C GLY A 39 -12.15 16.03 -10.83
N ARG A 40 -12.23 17.36 -10.95
CA ARG A 40 -12.75 18.27 -9.91
C ARG A 40 -14.11 18.81 -10.34
N PHE A 41 -15.17 18.19 -9.83
CA PHE A 41 -16.55 18.58 -10.15
C PHE A 41 -16.86 20.05 -9.87
N LYS A 42 -16.25 20.64 -8.82
CA LYS A 42 -16.41 22.06 -8.49
C LYS A 42 -16.06 22.97 -9.67
N TRP A 43 -14.96 22.69 -10.38
CA TRP A 43 -14.53 23.51 -11.52
C TRP A 43 -15.39 23.27 -12.76
N THR A 44 -15.83 22.02 -12.98
CA THR A 44 -16.81 21.71 -14.02
C THR A 44 -18.11 22.49 -13.79
N LEU A 45 -18.62 22.50 -12.55
CA LEU A 45 -19.81 23.25 -12.17
C LEU A 45 -19.59 24.77 -12.33
N THR A 46 -18.43 25.29 -11.93
CA THR A 46 -18.06 26.69 -12.20
C THR A 46 -18.17 27.01 -13.68
N GLY A 47 -17.57 26.19 -14.56
CA GLY A 47 -17.65 26.40 -15.99
C GLY A 47 -19.07 26.37 -16.55
N LEU A 48 -19.92 25.48 -16.03
CA LEU A 48 -21.35 25.44 -16.38
C LEU A 48 -22.09 26.71 -15.94
N ILE A 49 -21.79 27.25 -14.75
CA ILE A 49 -22.36 28.51 -14.26
C ILE A 49 -21.93 29.68 -15.16
N TYR A 50 -20.62 29.80 -15.46
CA TYR A 50 -20.14 30.82 -16.40
C TYR A 50 -20.86 30.70 -17.76
N GLY A 51 -21.01 29.49 -18.28
CA GLY A 51 -21.72 29.23 -19.53
C GLY A 51 -23.19 29.66 -19.48
N ALA A 52 -23.91 29.30 -18.42
CA ALA A 52 -25.32 29.65 -18.24
C ALA A 52 -25.53 31.16 -18.16
N VAL A 53 -24.69 31.89 -17.42
CA VAL A 53 -24.77 33.35 -17.32
C VAL A 53 -24.44 33.99 -18.67
N THR A 54 -23.40 33.54 -19.37
CA THR A 54 -23.05 34.04 -20.71
C THR A 54 -24.21 33.85 -21.69
N VAL A 55 -24.82 32.66 -21.75
CA VAL A 55 -25.97 32.38 -22.62
C VAL A 55 -27.18 33.25 -22.23
N GLY A 56 -27.44 33.41 -20.93
CA GLY A 56 -28.53 34.26 -20.43
C GLY A 56 -28.35 35.73 -20.82
N CYS A 57 -27.15 36.28 -20.68
CA CYS A 57 -26.83 37.64 -21.13
C CYS A 57 -27.01 37.79 -22.64
N PHE A 58 -26.53 36.83 -23.44
CA PHE A 58 -26.74 36.85 -24.90
C PHE A 58 -28.21 36.85 -25.27
N TYR A 59 -28.98 35.95 -24.66
CA TYR A 59 -30.42 35.86 -24.90
C TYR A 59 -31.13 37.18 -24.55
N PHE A 60 -30.76 37.81 -23.42
CA PHE A 60 -31.29 39.12 -23.03
C PHE A 60 -31.00 40.21 -24.06
N PHE A 61 -29.76 40.28 -24.58
CA PHE A 61 -29.39 41.28 -25.58
C PHE A 61 -30.06 41.03 -26.95
N LEU A 62 -30.27 39.77 -27.33
CA LEU A 62 -30.99 39.42 -28.57
C LEU A 62 -32.47 39.81 -28.56
N GLN A 63 -33.05 40.03 -27.38
CA GLN A 63 -34.45 40.45 -27.22
C GLN A 63 -34.63 41.96 -27.16
N GLN A 64 -33.55 42.75 -27.14
CA GLN A 64 -33.65 44.19 -27.07
C GLN A 64 -34.15 44.75 -28.41
N PRO A 65 -35.16 45.64 -28.42
CA PRO A 65 -35.64 46.27 -29.65
C PRO A 65 -34.55 47.14 -30.26
N GLU A 66 -34.43 47.12 -31.59
CA GLU A 66 -33.50 48.03 -32.27
C GLU A 66 -33.92 49.49 -32.06
N PRO A 67 -32.97 50.40 -31.74
CA PRO A 67 -33.30 51.80 -31.58
C PRO A 67 -33.79 52.37 -32.91
N ALA A 68 -34.89 53.12 -32.86
CA ALA A 68 -35.40 53.83 -34.03
C ALA A 68 -34.35 54.83 -34.53
N VAL A 69 -34.13 54.87 -35.84
CA VAL A 69 -33.16 55.80 -36.46
C VAL A 69 -33.53 57.24 -36.08
N GLY A 70 -32.66 57.89 -35.29
CA GLY A 70 -32.84 59.28 -34.86
C GLY A 70 -33.38 59.49 -33.43
N SER A 71 -33.65 58.44 -32.64
CA SER A 71 -33.98 58.60 -31.22
C SER A 71 -32.71 58.66 -30.35
N GLU A 72 -32.65 59.59 -29.39
CA GLU A 72 -31.67 59.50 -28.30
C GLU A 72 -31.92 58.19 -27.53
N ALA A 73 -30.93 57.29 -27.55
CA ALA A 73 -31.02 56.03 -26.85
C ALA A 73 -31.05 56.30 -25.34
N GLN A 74 -32.23 56.26 -24.74
CA GLN A 74 -32.36 56.25 -23.29
C GLN A 74 -31.91 54.86 -22.82
N THR A 75 -30.72 54.78 -22.22
CA THR A 75 -30.14 53.52 -21.76
C THR A 75 -31.04 52.90 -20.69
N ASP A 76 -31.65 51.75 -20.99
CA ASP A 76 -32.38 50.97 -20.00
C ASP A 76 -31.42 50.59 -18.83
N PRO A 77 -31.73 50.98 -17.59
CA PRO A 77 -30.92 50.61 -16.43
C PRO A 77 -30.69 49.09 -16.30
N VAL A 78 -31.64 48.26 -16.73
CA VAL A 78 -31.49 46.80 -16.70
C VAL A 78 -30.44 46.35 -17.72
N ALA A 79 -30.49 46.86 -18.95
CA ALA A 79 -29.49 46.58 -19.98
C ALA A 79 -28.08 47.03 -19.57
N LEU A 80 -27.96 48.15 -18.86
CA LEU A 80 -26.69 48.61 -18.28
C LEU A 80 -26.13 47.59 -17.27
N ILE A 81 -26.97 47.11 -16.33
CA ILE A 81 -26.56 46.12 -15.31
C ILE A 81 -26.14 44.80 -15.96
N VAL A 82 -26.94 44.28 -16.90
CA VAL A 82 -26.61 43.04 -17.63
C VAL A 82 -25.32 43.21 -18.43
N GLY A 83 -25.10 44.38 -19.03
CA GLY A 83 -23.83 44.75 -19.66
C GLY A 83 -22.67 44.68 -18.69
N LEU A 84 -22.77 45.35 -17.52
CA LEU A 84 -21.71 45.32 -16.52
C LEU A 84 -21.39 43.90 -16.02
N ILE A 85 -22.40 43.04 -15.85
CA ILE A 85 -22.20 41.62 -15.52
C ILE A 85 -21.45 40.91 -16.65
N PHE A 86 -21.90 41.08 -17.88
CA PHE A 86 -21.32 40.41 -19.05
C PHE A 86 -19.86 40.83 -19.30
N PHE A 87 -19.57 42.13 -19.27
CA PHE A 87 -18.22 42.67 -19.43
C PHE A 87 -17.35 42.43 -18.20
N GLY A 88 -17.92 42.48 -16.99
CA GLY A 88 -17.21 42.22 -15.74
C GLY A 88 -16.85 40.75 -15.52
N MET A 89 -17.59 39.81 -16.11
CA MET A 89 -17.30 38.38 -16.02
C MET A 89 -15.97 38.00 -16.69
N TRP A 90 -15.54 38.72 -17.73
CA TRP A 90 -14.28 38.44 -18.42
C TRP A 90 -13.05 38.56 -17.50
N PRO A 91 -12.77 39.73 -16.87
CA PRO A 91 -11.62 39.85 -15.97
C PRO A 91 -11.75 38.94 -14.74
N VAL A 92 -12.97 38.72 -14.23
CA VAL A 92 -13.21 37.79 -13.12
C VAL A 92 -12.86 36.36 -13.52
N GLY A 93 -13.23 35.92 -14.72
CA GLY A 93 -12.91 34.60 -15.26
C GLY A 93 -11.40 34.40 -15.42
N VAL A 94 -10.68 35.42 -15.91
CA VAL A 94 -9.22 35.39 -16.03
C VAL A 94 -8.55 35.27 -14.66
N ILE A 95 -8.95 36.09 -13.68
CA ILE A 95 -8.40 36.05 -12.32
C ILE A 95 -8.68 34.69 -11.68
N HIS A 96 -9.91 34.19 -11.80
CA HIS A 96 -10.30 32.91 -11.22
C HIS A 96 -9.50 31.75 -11.83
N ALA A 97 -9.24 31.77 -13.13
CA ALA A 97 -8.40 30.78 -13.80
C ALA A 97 -6.96 30.78 -13.24
N LEU A 98 -6.38 31.95 -13.00
CA LEU A 98 -5.05 32.09 -12.40
C LEU A 98 -5.02 31.55 -10.96
N LEU A 99 -6.07 31.77 -10.18
CA LEU A 99 -6.18 31.26 -8.80
C LEU A 99 -6.20 29.73 -8.75
N ILE A 100 -6.97 29.09 -9.63
CA ILE A 100 -7.08 27.62 -9.62
C ILE A 100 -5.87 26.94 -10.29
N ARG A 101 -5.05 27.66 -11.07
CA ARG A 101 -3.91 27.09 -11.81
C ARG A 101 -3.00 26.26 -10.92
N LYS A 102 -2.67 26.75 -9.72
CA LYS A 102 -1.77 26.06 -8.79
C LYS A 102 -2.37 24.72 -8.34
N GLU A 103 -3.64 24.73 -7.94
CA GLU A 103 -4.36 23.52 -7.51
C GLU A 103 -4.53 22.53 -8.68
N PHE A 104 -4.83 23.04 -9.88
CA PHE A 104 -4.91 22.24 -11.11
C PHE A 104 -3.61 21.49 -11.39
N LEU A 105 -2.47 22.18 -11.33
CA LEU A 105 -1.15 21.57 -11.58
C LEU A 105 -0.80 20.50 -10.54
N LEU A 106 -1.16 20.70 -9.28
CA LEU A 106 -0.95 19.71 -8.23
C LEU A 106 -1.81 18.46 -8.45
N HIS A 107 -3.07 18.62 -8.85
CA HIS A 107 -3.94 17.49 -9.20
C HIS A 107 -3.43 16.73 -10.43
N MET A 108 -2.92 17.44 -11.43
CA MET A 108 -2.32 16.82 -12.62
C MET A 108 -1.04 16.04 -12.28
N ASP A 109 -0.17 16.57 -11.43
CA ASP A 109 1.03 15.85 -10.99
C ASP A 109 0.65 14.60 -10.20
N ALA A 110 -0.31 14.71 -9.26
CA ALA A 110 -0.81 13.55 -8.51
C ALA A 110 -1.42 12.47 -9.41
N ARG A 111 -2.25 12.84 -10.40
CA ARG A 111 -2.82 11.89 -11.37
C ARG A 111 -1.77 11.24 -12.25
N SER A 112 -0.80 12.01 -12.76
CA SER A 112 0.28 11.47 -13.59
C SER A 112 1.09 10.40 -12.87
N LYS A 113 1.31 10.56 -11.56
CA LYS A 113 1.99 9.55 -10.72
C LYS A 113 1.16 8.29 -10.55
N VAL A 114 -0.17 8.40 -10.50
CA VAL A 114 -1.08 7.25 -10.48
C VAL A 114 -1.04 6.53 -11.83
N ASP A 115 -1.12 7.28 -12.93
CA ASP A 115 -1.06 6.73 -14.28
C ASP A 115 0.29 6.01 -14.55
N GLU A 116 1.41 6.59 -14.14
CA GLU A 116 2.74 5.97 -14.23
C GLU A 116 2.78 4.64 -13.46
N ARG A 117 2.29 4.61 -12.22
CA ARG A 117 2.23 3.36 -11.43
C ARG A 117 1.33 2.30 -12.07
N GLU A 118 0.19 2.71 -12.60
CA GLU A 118 -0.74 1.81 -13.27
C GLU A 118 -0.15 1.27 -14.58
N LEU A 119 0.59 2.10 -15.33
CA LEU A 119 1.34 1.67 -16.51
C LEU A 119 2.46 0.69 -16.14
N ASP A 120 3.24 0.97 -15.11
CA ASP A 120 4.31 0.07 -14.63
C ASP A 120 3.74 -1.27 -14.16
N ARG A 121 2.59 -1.23 -13.46
CA ARG A 121 1.84 -2.42 -13.07
C ARG A 121 1.41 -3.24 -14.29
N ARG A 122 0.77 -2.61 -15.27
CA ARG A 122 0.32 -3.30 -16.51
C ARG A 122 1.49 -3.88 -17.31
N ARG A 123 2.61 -3.17 -17.39
CA ARG A 123 3.84 -3.68 -18.00
C ARG A 123 4.33 -4.93 -17.28
N THR A 124 4.33 -4.90 -15.95
CA THR A 124 4.72 -6.05 -15.13
C THR A 124 3.73 -7.20 -15.28
N GLU A 125 2.42 -6.93 -15.34
CA GLU A 125 1.37 -7.94 -15.56
C GLU A 125 1.57 -8.66 -16.90
N VAL A 126 1.78 -7.90 -17.98
CA VAL A 126 2.06 -8.46 -19.30
C VAL A 126 3.36 -9.27 -19.26
N ALA A 127 4.43 -8.75 -18.65
CA ALA A 127 5.68 -9.50 -18.54
C ALA A 127 5.51 -10.83 -17.78
N ALA A 128 4.73 -10.84 -16.69
CA ALA A 128 4.44 -12.05 -15.92
C ALA A 128 3.53 -13.03 -16.66
N GLU A 129 2.48 -12.54 -17.33
CA GLU A 129 1.52 -13.35 -18.10
C GLU A 129 2.22 -14.11 -19.24
N TYR A 130 3.08 -13.43 -19.98
CA TYR A 130 3.85 -14.02 -21.07
C TYR A 130 5.11 -14.75 -20.60
N LYS A 131 5.36 -14.82 -19.28
CA LYS A 131 6.58 -15.40 -18.67
C LYS A 131 7.88 -14.80 -19.24
N VAL A 132 7.82 -13.51 -19.56
CA VAL A 132 8.94 -12.69 -20.04
C VAL A 132 9.63 -11.98 -18.86
N SER A 133 9.03 -11.99 -17.67
CA SER A 133 9.71 -11.51 -16.46
C SER A 133 10.84 -12.47 -16.09
N ASP A 134 12.07 -11.97 -16.13
CA ASP A 134 13.25 -12.77 -15.79
C ASP A 134 13.33 -13.08 -14.27
N ASN A 135 12.68 -12.28 -13.40
CA ASN A 135 12.81 -12.41 -11.95
C ASN A 135 11.51 -12.81 -11.23
N ARG A 136 11.65 -13.64 -10.20
CA ARG A 136 10.53 -14.20 -9.43
C ARG A 136 9.87 -13.21 -8.47
N ILE A 137 10.53 -12.09 -8.15
CA ILE A 137 10.00 -11.06 -7.27
C ILE A 137 8.83 -10.35 -7.97
N ASP A 138 9.01 -9.94 -9.22
CA ASP A 138 7.99 -9.26 -10.01
C ASP A 138 6.77 -10.15 -10.23
N GLU A 139 6.98 -11.43 -10.59
CA GLU A 139 5.90 -12.43 -10.68
C GLU A 139 5.11 -12.57 -9.37
N ALA A 140 5.78 -12.45 -8.22
CA ALA A 140 5.14 -12.56 -6.91
C ALA A 140 4.37 -11.28 -6.54
N LEU A 141 4.98 -10.11 -6.72
CA LEU A 141 4.41 -8.81 -6.32
C LEU A 141 3.24 -8.37 -7.20
N VAL A 142 3.31 -8.62 -8.51
CA VAL A 142 2.27 -8.19 -9.46
C VAL A 142 0.91 -8.83 -9.21
N TYR A 143 0.90 -9.99 -8.53
CA TYR A 143 -0.32 -10.67 -8.10
C TYR A 143 -1.13 -9.84 -7.09
N PHE A 144 -0.46 -9.01 -6.28
CA PHE A 144 -1.04 -8.28 -5.16
C PHE A 144 -1.38 -6.84 -5.56
N LYS A 145 -2.62 -6.62 -6.00
CA LYS A 145 -3.14 -5.32 -6.43
C LYS A 145 -3.51 -4.43 -5.25
N ASP A 146 -3.63 -3.11 -5.48
CA ASP A 146 -4.05 -2.15 -4.44
C ASP A 146 -5.41 -2.51 -3.79
N ASP A 147 -6.32 -3.12 -4.56
CA ASP A 147 -7.64 -3.56 -4.11
C ASP A 147 -7.68 -5.02 -3.62
N ASP A 148 -6.56 -5.74 -3.69
CA ASP A 148 -6.43 -7.09 -3.16
C ASP A 148 -6.68 -7.12 -1.65
N PHE A 149 -7.34 -8.18 -1.17
CA PHE A 149 -7.71 -8.31 0.23
C PHE A 149 -6.48 -8.30 1.15
N THR A 150 -5.41 -9.02 0.79
CA THR A 150 -4.17 -9.07 1.57
C THR A 150 -3.54 -7.69 1.67
N VAL A 151 -3.49 -6.94 0.57
CA VAL A 151 -2.89 -5.60 0.54
C VAL A 151 -3.70 -4.61 1.39
N ARG A 152 -5.03 -4.62 1.28
CA ARG A 152 -5.89 -3.76 2.10
C ARG A 152 -5.80 -4.09 3.58
N MET A 153 -5.71 -5.37 3.93
CA MET A 153 -5.52 -5.79 5.32
C MET A 153 -4.18 -5.31 5.86
N MET A 154 -3.07 -5.53 5.13
CA MET A 154 -1.75 -5.01 5.52
C MET A 154 -1.76 -3.50 5.71
N SER A 155 -2.27 -2.77 4.70
CA SER A 155 -2.38 -1.31 4.77
C SER A 155 -3.17 -0.85 5.98
N THR A 156 -4.21 -1.60 6.35
CA THR A 156 -5.05 -1.24 7.47
C THR A 156 -4.41 -1.56 8.80
N LEU A 157 -3.83 -2.75 8.97
CA LEU A 157 -3.07 -3.12 10.16
C LEU A 157 -1.98 -2.08 10.45
N PHE A 158 -1.21 -1.69 9.43
CA PHE A 158 -0.16 -0.69 9.59
C PHE A 158 -0.70 0.73 9.80
N SER A 159 -1.90 1.06 9.32
CA SER A 159 -2.53 2.38 9.59
C SER A 159 -2.93 2.58 11.05
N VAL A 160 -3.12 1.48 11.81
CA VAL A 160 -3.47 1.52 13.24
C VAL A 160 -2.23 1.70 14.11
N LEU A 161 -1.06 1.27 13.63
CA LEU A 161 0.19 1.29 14.39
C LEU A 161 0.97 2.57 14.05
N PRO A 162 1.03 3.58 14.95
CA PRO A 162 1.65 4.87 14.64
C PRO A 162 3.17 4.79 14.42
N PHE A 163 3.79 3.70 14.83
CA PHE A 163 5.21 3.39 14.64
C PHE A 163 5.49 2.51 13.43
N ALA A 164 4.45 2.07 12.70
CA ALA A 164 4.64 1.36 11.45
C ALA A 164 5.28 2.28 10.39
N PRO A 165 6.16 1.74 9.52
CA PRO A 165 6.66 2.51 8.39
C PRO A 165 5.50 2.89 7.45
N ASP A 166 5.66 3.98 6.71
CA ASP A 166 4.71 4.41 5.67
C ASP A 166 4.54 3.31 4.62
N PHE A 167 3.40 2.61 4.67
CA PHE A 167 3.08 1.49 3.81
C PHE A 167 2.72 1.98 2.41
N ARG A 168 3.52 1.59 1.42
CA ARG A 168 3.30 1.91 0.02
C ARG A 168 3.34 0.63 -0.81
N THR A 169 2.41 0.53 -1.75
CA THR A 169 2.39 -0.55 -2.73
C THR A 169 3.40 -0.29 -3.84
N TYR A 170 3.99 -1.37 -4.33
CA TYR A 170 4.86 -1.44 -5.50
C TYR A 170 4.77 -2.87 -6.03
N TYR A 171 4.97 -3.02 -7.34
CA TYR A 171 4.61 -4.25 -8.05
C TYR A 171 5.82 -5.00 -8.62
N ASN A 172 7.02 -4.42 -8.47
CA ASN A 172 8.24 -4.94 -9.05
C ASN A 172 9.48 -4.42 -8.29
N VAL A 173 10.64 -4.95 -8.64
CA VAL A 173 11.96 -4.55 -8.08
C VAL A 173 12.24 -3.06 -8.27
N GLU A 174 11.89 -2.49 -9.43
CA GLU A 174 12.07 -1.06 -9.70
C GLU A 174 11.30 -0.19 -8.70
N GLY A 175 10.06 -0.53 -8.42
CA GLY A 175 9.24 0.15 -7.42
C GLY A 175 9.82 0.05 -6.01
N ALA A 176 10.46 -1.06 -5.66
CA ALA A 176 11.19 -1.21 -4.40
C ALA A 176 12.43 -0.31 -4.35
N VAL A 177 13.20 -0.23 -5.43
CA VAL A 177 14.34 0.71 -5.57
C VAL A 177 13.87 2.14 -5.39
N LYS A 178 12.83 2.56 -6.12
CA LYS A 178 12.24 3.91 -6.03
C LYS A 178 11.61 4.21 -4.67
N ARG A 179 11.20 3.18 -3.92
CA ARG A 179 10.71 3.35 -2.54
C ARG A 179 11.84 3.71 -1.57
N LEU A 180 13.04 3.14 -1.78
CA LEU A 180 14.22 3.43 -0.98
C LEU A 180 14.89 4.74 -1.42
N GLN A 181 15.02 4.95 -2.73
CA GLN A 181 15.62 6.14 -3.32
C GLN A 181 14.79 6.60 -4.55
N PRO A 182 13.92 7.62 -4.41
CA PRO A 182 13.01 8.04 -5.48
C PRO A 182 13.68 8.51 -6.78
N ASP A 183 14.93 8.98 -6.69
CA ASP A 183 15.76 9.48 -7.79
C ASP A 183 16.86 8.47 -8.19
N ALA A 184 16.68 7.19 -7.88
CA ALA A 184 17.63 6.14 -8.22
C ALA A 184 17.90 6.09 -9.74
N SER A 185 19.15 5.86 -10.10
CA SER A 185 19.57 5.76 -11.50
C SER A 185 19.11 4.45 -12.15
N GLU A 186 18.97 4.46 -13.47
CA GLU A 186 18.72 3.26 -14.27
C GLU A 186 19.75 2.15 -14.00
N ALA A 187 21.01 2.52 -13.72
CA ALA A 187 22.06 1.56 -13.37
C ALA A 187 21.80 0.85 -12.04
N ALA A 188 21.27 1.57 -11.04
CA ALA A 188 20.89 0.96 -9.77
C ALA A 188 19.68 0.03 -9.92
N ILE A 189 18.70 0.42 -10.75
CA ILE A 189 17.53 -0.41 -11.06
C ILE A 189 17.96 -1.70 -11.77
N ALA A 190 18.78 -1.60 -12.82
CA ALA A 190 19.30 -2.75 -13.54
C ALA A 190 20.12 -3.69 -12.64
N LYS A 191 20.96 -3.13 -11.76
CA LYS A 191 21.70 -3.93 -10.76
C LYS A 191 20.75 -4.66 -9.81
N ALA A 192 19.70 -4.01 -9.31
CA ALA A 192 18.71 -4.65 -8.44
C ALA A 192 17.98 -5.79 -9.16
N GLN A 193 17.64 -5.62 -10.44
CA GLN A 193 17.03 -6.66 -11.27
C GLN A 193 17.95 -7.87 -11.45
N GLN A 194 19.26 -7.66 -11.62
CA GLN A 194 20.23 -8.75 -11.67
C GLN A 194 20.34 -9.51 -10.34
N LEU A 195 20.41 -8.78 -9.22
CA LEU A 195 20.45 -9.38 -7.87
C LEU A 195 19.16 -10.17 -7.56
N ALA A 196 18.02 -9.78 -8.14
CA ALA A 196 16.75 -10.50 -7.99
C ALA A 196 16.75 -11.92 -8.60
N LEU A 197 17.77 -12.27 -9.39
CA LEU A 197 17.93 -13.59 -10.01
C LEU A 197 18.72 -14.58 -9.15
N GLU A 198 19.31 -14.12 -8.03
CA GLU A 198 20.13 -14.97 -7.17
C GLU A 198 19.32 -16.12 -6.53
N ASP A 199 19.96 -17.28 -6.37
CA ASP A 199 19.32 -18.48 -5.80
C ASP A 199 18.81 -18.26 -4.37
N ASP A 200 19.48 -17.42 -3.59
CA ASP A 200 19.06 -17.09 -2.23
C ASP A 200 17.76 -16.27 -2.21
N VAL A 201 17.56 -15.38 -3.18
CA VAL A 201 16.30 -14.66 -3.39
C VAL A 201 15.19 -15.64 -3.76
N VAL A 202 15.44 -16.53 -4.72
CA VAL A 202 14.48 -17.56 -5.13
C VAL A 202 14.11 -18.47 -3.95
N SER A 203 15.07 -18.81 -3.10
CA SER A 203 14.85 -19.65 -1.93
C SER A 203 13.97 -18.96 -0.88
N ALA A 204 14.21 -17.67 -0.61
CA ALA A 204 13.38 -16.88 0.30
C ALA A 204 11.92 -16.80 -0.19
N LEU A 205 11.70 -16.57 -1.49
CA LEU A 205 10.37 -16.52 -2.09
C LEU A 205 9.64 -17.87 -2.03
N LYS A 206 10.38 -18.98 -2.23
CA LYS A 206 9.82 -20.33 -2.09
C LYS A 206 9.32 -20.60 -0.68
N VAL A 207 10.09 -20.19 0.33
CA VAL A 207 9.68 -20.33 1.74
C VAL A 207 8.42 -19.51 2.03
N GLY A 208 8.36 -18.25 1.59
CA GLY A 208 7.16 -17.42 1.76
C GLY A 208 5.92 -18.02 1.11
N ARG A 209 6.06 -18.58 -0.10
CA ARG A 209 4.96 -19.31 -0.77
C ARG A 209 4.58 -20.60 -0.04
N ALA A 210 5.56 -21.33 0.50
CA ALA A 210 5.33 -22.57 1.21
C ALA A 210 4.54 -22.36 2.51
N LEU A 211 4.80 -21.26 3.23
CA LEU A 211 4.02 -20.88 4.42
C LEU A 211 2.52 -20.77 4.10
N ASP A 212 2.16 -19.91 3.14
CA ASP A 212 0.75 -19.73 2.78
C ASP A 212 0.12 -21.02 2.18
N THR A 213 0.91 -21.84 1.49
CA THR A 213 0.41 -23.11 0.93
C THR A 213 0.19 -24.17 2.02
N ALA A 214 1.03 -24.20 3.06
CA ALA A 214 0.83 -25.06 4.22
C ALA A 214 -0.47 -24.69 4.94
N ASP A 215 -0.75 -23.39 5.05
CA ASP A 215 -1.99 -22.86 5.62
C ASP A 215 -3.22 -23.24 4.77
N THR A 216 -3.07 -23.28 3.43
CA THR A 216 -4.18 -23.59 2.50
C THR A 216 -4.38 -25.11 2.26
N GLY A 217 -3.34 -25.94 2.39
CA GLY A 217 -3.26 -27.29 1.80
C GLY A 217 -3.47 -28.50 2.73
N LEU A 218 -3.52 -28.33 4.05
CA LEU A 218 -3.77 -29.43 5.00
C LEU A 218 -5.01 -29.21 5.90
N GLY A 219 -5.68 -28.06 5.77
CA GLY A 219 -6.82 -27.68 6.61
C GLY A 219 -8.21 -28.09 6.10
N ILE A 220 -8.39 -28.24 4.78
CA ILE A 220 -9.75 -28.38 4.21
C ILE A 220 -10.40 -29.75 4.47
N VAL A 221 -9.61 -30.81 4.76
CA VAL A 221 -10.18 -32.16 4.99
C VAL A 221 -10.09 -32.63 6.45
N THR A 222 -9.29 -31.99 7.31
CA THR A 222 -9.03 -32.50 8.68
C THR A 222 -9.18 -31.50 9.83
N GLY A 223 -9.21 -30.18 9.58
CA GLY A 223 -9.17 -29.17 10.66
C GLY A 223 -10.52 -28.54 11.03
N ALA A 224 -11.43 -28.37 10.06
CA ALA A 224 -12.65 -27.59 10.27
C ALA A 224 -13.65 -28.19 11.28
N ARG A 225 -13.56 -29.49 11.59
CA ARG A 225 -14.43 -30.14 12.59
C ARG A 225 -13.90 -30.10 14.03
N ASN A 226 -12.58 -30.02 14.24
CA ASN A 226 -12.00 -30.09 15.59
C ASN A 226 -11.76 -28.72 16.23
N ILE A 227 -11.49 -27.68 15.42
CA ILE A 227 -11.46 -26.28 15.92
C ILE A 227 -12.86 -25.87 16.42
N TYR A 228 -13.91 -26.38 15.76
CA TYR A 228 -15.31 -26.12 16.15
C TYR A 228 -15.70 -26.72 17.51
N SER A 229 -15.05 -27.80 17.97
CA SER A 229 -15.36 -28.43 19.27
C SER A 229 -14.49 -27.93 20.42
N HIS A 230 -13.24 -27.51 20.18
CA HIS A 230 -12.36 -27.04 21.26
C HIS A 230 -12.56 -25.58 21.67
N VAL A 231 -13.05 -24.73 20.77
CA VAL A 231 -13.41 -23.34 21.09
C VAL A 231 -14.77 -23.25 21.82
N LYS A 232 -15.58 -24.32 21.79
CA LYS A 232 -16.96 -24.32 22.28
C LYS A 232 -17.10 -24.58 23.79
N ASP A 233 -16.13 -25.21 24.42
CA ASP A 233 -16.30 -25.78 25.77
C ASP A 233 -15.38 -25.23 26.87
N THR A 234 -14.67 -24.11 26.67
CA THR A 234 -14.01 -23.44 27.79
C THR A 234 -13.90 -21.93 27.55
N PRO A 235 -14.32 -21.06 28.49
CA PRO A 235 -13.82 -19.69 28.55
C PRO A 235 -12.34 -19.76 28.99
N GLY A 236 -11.49 -20.24 28.08
CA GLY A 236 -10.10 -20.62 28.32
C GLY A 236 -9.14 -19.52 27.91
N ARG A 237 -8.09 -19.35 28.71
CA ARG A 237 -6.99 -18.39 28.50
C ARG A 237 -6.39 -18.55 27.09
N ARG A 238 -6.05 -17.43 26.43
CA ARG A 238 -5.40 -17.36 25.11
C ARG A 238 -3.89 -17.54 25.24
N THR A 239 -3.49 -18.78 25.50
CA THR A 239 -2.10 -19.18 25.74
C THR A 239 -1.58 -20.10 24.65
N PHE A 240 -0.25 -20.19 24.49
CA PHE A 240 0.40 -21.16 23.59
C PHE A 240 -0.01 -22.60 23.96
N GLU A 241 -0.22 -22.85 25.24
CA GLU A 241 -0.63 -24.13 25.80
C GLU A 241 -2.10 -24.45 25.52
N ALA A 242 -2.95 -23.42 25.40
CA ALA A 242 -4.36 -23.56 25.08
C ALA A 242 -4.62 -23.74 23.58
N ASP A 243 -3.72 -23.24 22.72
CA ASP A 243 -3.77 -23.43 21.26
C ASP A 243 -2.40 -23.86 20.68
N PRO A 244 -2.03 -25.15 20.85
CA PRO A 244 -0.74 -25.67 20.39
C PRO A 244 -0.60 -25.67 18.87
N GLN A 245 -1.71 -25.67 18.12
CA GLN A 245 -1.66 -25.63 16.66
C GLN A 245 -1.26 -24.25 16.16
N GLN A 246 -1.88 -23.19 16.68
CA GLN A 246 -1.49 -21.82 16.34
C GLN A 246 -0.06 -21.53 16.81
N ALA A 247 0.35 -22.06 17.97
CA ALA A 247 1.71 -21.87 18.48
C ALA A 247 2.75 -22.55 17.57
N ALA A 248 2.46 -23.76 17.10
CA ALA A 248 3.28 -24.46 16.12
C ALA A 248 3.42 -23.67 14.81
N ASP A 249 2.33 -23.10 14.32
CA ASP A 249 2.32 -22.31 13.09
C ASP A 249 3.12 -21.01 13.22
N ALA A 250 2.87 -20.22 14.28
CA ALA A 250 3.64 -19.02 14.56
C ALA A 250 5.14 -19.30 14.75
N ALA A 251 5.52 -20.45 15.33
CA ALA A 251 6.92 -20.87 15.41
C ALA A 251 7.55 -21.16 14.04
N ILE A 252 6.83 -21.83 13.14
CA ILE A 252 7.29 -22.10 11.77
C ILE A 252 7.48 -20.78 11.01
N LYS A 253 6.53 -19.86 11.15
CA LYS A 253 6.58 -18.50 10.58
C LYS A 253 7.76 -17.69 11.13
N ALA A 254 8.07 -17.79 12.41
CA ALA A 254 9.27 -17.19 13.01
C ALA A 254 10.57 -17.74 12.40
N LEU A 255 10.68 -19.07 12.28
CA LEU A 255 11.84 -19.73 11.67
C LEU A 255 11.99 -19.36 10.19
N ALA A 256 10.89 -19.25 9.46
CA ALA A 256 10.87 -18.82 8.07
C ALA A 256 11.29 -17.36 7.90
N MET A 257 10.84 -16.45 8.77
CA MET A 257 11.33 -15.08 8.84
C MET A 257 12.86 -15.05 9.06
N ALA A 258 13.35 -15.80 10.03
CA ALA A 258 14.78 -15.88 10.31
C ALA A 258 15.59 -16.47 9.13
N TYR A 259 15.04 -17.47 8.43
CA TYR A 259 15.61 -18.02 7.21
C TYR A 259 15.69 -16.99 6.09
N MET A 260 14.62 -16.24 5.86
CA MET A 260 14.61 -15.17 4.85
C MET A 260 15.67 -14.10 5.18
N VAL A 261 15.83 -13.75 6.46
CA VAL A 261 16.91 -12.85 6.90
C VAL A 261 18.29 -13.45 6.63
N ALA A 262 18.47 -14.75 6.91
CA ALA A 262 19.73 -15.45 6.64
C ALA A 262 20.09 -15.45 5.14
N LYS A 263 19.09 -15.52 4.26
CA LYS A 263 19.26 -15.63 2.81
C LYS A 263 19.39 -14.29 2.10
N LEU A 264 18.63 -13.29 2.51
CA LEU A 264 18.49 -12.05 1.74
C LEU A 264 19.53 -10.97 2.09
N PHE A 265 20.25 -11.12 3.19
CA PHE A 265 21.19 -10.11 3.68
C PHE A 265 22.61 -10.65 3.78
N ASP A 266 23.57 -9.79 3.47
CA ASP A 266 24.99 -10.10 3.54
C ASP A 266 25.58 -9.80 4.94
N GLY A 267 26.74 -10.39 5.26
CA GLY A 267 27.47 -10.15 6.51
C GLY A 267 27.18 -11.15 7.64
N GLY A 268 27.63 -10.80 8.85
CA GLY A 268 27.39 -11.61 10.06
C GLY A 268 25.94 -11.55 10.55
N ILE A 269 25.55 -12.43 11.48
CA ILE A 269 24.18 -12.52 12.03
C ILE A 269 23.65 -11.14 12.47
N THR A 270 24.45 -10.39 13.22
CA THR A 270 24.09 -9.05 13.70
C THR A 270 23.85 -8.07 12.55
N ASP A 271 24.67 -8.09 11.50
CA ASP A 271 24.51 -7.23 10.33
C ASP A 271 23.27 -7.59 9.52
N LYS A 272 22.98 -8.89 9.37
CA LYS A 272 21.78 -9.35 8.67
C LYS A 272 20.51 -8.88 9.39
N VAL A 273 20.45 -9.06 10.70
CA VAL A 273 19.31 -8.60 11.52
C VAL A 273 19.19 -7.09 11.52
N ARG A 274 20.31 -6.36 11.63
CA ARG A 274 20.30 -4.89 11.52
C ARG A 274 19.74 -4.45 10.17
N GLN A 275 20.23 -5.01 9.06
CA GLN A 275 19.76 -4.66 7.72
C GLN A 275 18.27 -5.00 7.51
N PHE A 276 17.79 -6.12 8.04
CA PHE A 276 16.38 -6.46 8.05
C PHE A 276 15.53 -5.34 8.68
N PHE A 277 15.91 -4.85 9.86
CA PHE A 277 15.19 -3.77 10.53
C PHE A 277 15.50 -2.37 9.96
N GLU A 278 16.50 -2.18 9.11
CA GLU A 278 16.70 -0.92 8.38
C GLU A 278 15.68 -0.75 7.24
N LEU A 279 15.24 -1.87 6.64
CA LEU A 279 14.27 -1.85 5.55
C LEU A 279 12.84 -1.62 6.03
N LYS A 280 12.04 -0.93 5.20
CA LYS A 280 10.62 -0.74 5.48
C LYS A 280 9.88 -2.07 5.38
N ALA A 281 10.16 -2.88 4.36
CA ALA A 281 9.58 -4.21 4.20
C ALA A 281 9.95 -5.17 5.35
N GLY A 282 11.17 -5.08 5.90
CA GLY A 282 11.55 -5.90 7.06
C GLY A 282 10.80 -5.51 8.33
N LYS A 283 10.67 -4.20 8.60
CA LYS A 283 9.78 -3.71 9.67
C LYS A 283 8.33 -4.11 9.47
N GLU A 284 7.80 -4.02 8.24
CA GLU A 284 6.43 -4.47 7.91
C GLU A 284 6.22 -5.95 8.23
N MET A 285 7.16 -6.82 7.81
CA MET A 285 7.10 -8.25 8.11
C MET A 285 7.16 -8.53 9.61
N ALA A 286 8.08 -7.87 10.33
CA ALA A 286 8.20 -8.00 11.78
C ALA A 286 6.93 -7.54 12.51
N LEU A 287 6.36 -6.41 12.08
CA LEU A 287 5.11 -5.88 12.63
C LEU A 287 3.93 -6.80 12.36
N TYR A 288 3.82 -7.34 11.15
CA TYR A 288 2.79 -8.31 10.82
C TYR A 288 2.91 -9.54 11.72
N PHE A 289 4.10 -10.14 11.82
CA PHE A 289 4.33 -11.28 12.70
C PHE A 289 3.97 -10.95 14.17
N ALA A 290 4.50 -9.85 14.71
CA ALA A 290 4.22 -9.44 16.08
C ALA A 290 2.72 -9.18 16.35
N SER A 291 2.00 -8.63 15.38
CA SER A 291 0.58 -8.29 15.53
C SER A 291 -0.34 -9.46 15.23
N ALA A 292 -0.34 -9.93 13.99
CA ALA A 292 -1.28 -10.92 13.48
C ALA A 292 -1.01 -12.33 14.02
N GLU A 293 0.26 -12.71 14.11
CA GLU A 293 0.65 -14.11 14.37
C GLU A 293 0.91 -14.35 15.86
N VAL A 294 1.18 -13.29 16.63
CA VAL A 294 1.54 -13.39 18.05
C VAL A 294 0.56 -12.62 18.94
N ALA A 295 0.40 -11.31 18.75
CA ALA A 295 -0.41 -10.51 19.65
C ALA A 295 -1.90 -10.83 19.60
N LEU A 296 -2.49 -10.99 18.42
CA LEU A 296 -3.92 -11.32 18.30
C LEU A 296 -4.25 -12.72 18.87
N PRO A 297 -3.49 -13.80 18.58
CA PRO A 297 -3.85 -15.13 19.03
C PRO A 297 -3.45 -15.43 20.49
N PHE A 298 -2.39 -14.79 21.02
CA PHE A 298 -1.79 -15.14 22.31
C PHE A 298 -1.72 -13.98 23.31
N THR A 299 -2.74 -13.11 23.31
CA THR A 299 -2.79 -11.92 24.18
C THR A 299 -2.44 -12.22 25.64
N ASP A 300 -2.87 -13.37 26.18
CA ASP A 300 -2.70 -13.70 27.59
C ASP A 300 -1.26 -14.17 27.89
N ASN A 301 -0.65 -14.97 27.01
CA ASN A 301 0.77 -15.35 27.14
C ASN A 301 1.71 -14.17 27.04
N LEU A 302 1.33 -13.18 26.27
CA LEU A 302 2.11 -11.97 26.17
C LEU A 302 2.09 -11.14 27.45
N LEU A 303 1.05 -11.24 28.28
CA LEU A 303 0.99 -10.61 29.58
C LEU A 303 1.82 -11.39 30.62
N GLU A 304 1.92 -12.71 30.47
CA GLU A 304 2.56 -13.61 31.44
C GLU A 304 4.05 -13.91 31.15
N ALA A 305 4.48 -14.01 29.88
CA ALA A 305 5.77 -14.62 29.49
C ALA A 305 7.02 -13.71 29.52
N GLY A 306 6.92 -12.46 29.97
CA GLY A 306 8.07 -11.60 30.36
C GLY A 306 9.34 -11.69 29.50
N GLY A 307 9.27 -11.37 28.20
CA GLY A 307 10.44 -11.28 27.29
C GLY A 307 11.00 -12.60 26.75
N ASN A 308 10.55 -13.77 27.24
CA ASN A 308 11.03 -15.07 26.75
C ASN A 308 10.02 -15.80 25.83
N TRP A 309 9.01 -15.08 25.33
CA TRP A 309 7.88 -15.66 24.59
C TRP A 309 8.31 -16.41 23.32
N MET A 310 9.35 -15.96 22.61
CA MET A 310 9.81 -16.59 21.37
C MET A 310 10.39 -17.99 21.65
N ASN A 311 11.17 -18.14 22.72
CA ASN A 311 11.70 -19.45 23.11
C ASN A 311 10.58 -20.38 23.58
N SER A 312 9.65 -19.86 24.38
CA SER A 312 8.45 -20.63 24.77
C SER A 312 7.60 -21.05 23.57
N LEU A 313 7.50 -20.20 22.55
CA LEU A 313 6.82 -20.51 21.28
C LEU A 313 7.53 -21.64 20.51
N LEU A 314 8.85 -21.58 20.38
CA LEU A 314 9.64 -22.62 19.72
C LEU A 314 9.62 -23.95 20.49
N GLU A 315 9.64 -23.90 21.82
CA GLU A 315 9.55 -25.08 22.69
C GLU A 315 8.17 -25.74 22.60
N SER A 316 7.10 -24.94 22.67
CA SER A 316 5.72 -25.43 22.56
C SER A 316 5.41 -26.02 21.18
N ALA A 317 5.98 -25.47 20.11
CA ALA A 317 5.85 -25.98 18.75
C ALA A 317 6.47 -27.38 18.54
N GLY A 318 7.40 -27.79 19.40
CA GLY A 318 8.00 -29.13 19.40
C GLY A 318 8.82 -29.49 18.15
N LYS A 319 9.20 -30.77 18.05
CA LYS A 319 10.08 -31.29 16.97
C LYS A 319 9.38 -31.39 15.62
N ASP A 320 8.05 -31.59 15.59
CA ASP A 320 7.31 -31.75 14.34
C ASP A 320 7.26 -30.46 13.53
N SER A 321 7.15 -29.31 14.18
CA SER A 321 7.20 -27.99 13.54
C SER A 321 8.57 -27.71 12.93
N GLN A 322 9.64 -28.08 13.64
CA GLN A 322 11.01 -27.98 13.14
C GLN A 322 11.22 -28.86 11.90
N LYS A 323 10.70 -30.09 11.92
CA LYS A 323 10.75 -31.00 10.77
C LYS A 323 9.94 -30.49 9.57
N ARG A 324 8.77 -29.88 9.80
CA ARG A 324 7.97 -29.23 8.75
C ARG A 324 8.75 -28.09 8.10
N PHE A 325 9.35 -27.22 8.91
CA PHE A 325 10.20 -26.14 8.44
C PHE A 325 11.36 -26.65 7.58
N GLU A 326 12.12 -27.64 8.06
CA GLU A 326 13.21 -28.25 7.30
C GLU A 326 12.74 -28.87 5.97
N GLY A 327 11.51 -29.40 5.95
CA GLY A 327 10.89 -29.99 4.76
C GLY A 327 10.75 -29.03 3.59
N PHE A 328 10.53 -27.73 3.84
CA PHE A 328 10.42 -26.72 2.78
C PHE A 328 11.64 -25.78 2.67
N ALA A 329 12.39 -25.56 3.76
CA ALA A 329 13.57 -24.68 3.77
C ALA A 329 14.88 -25.39 3.35
N GLY A 330 14.89 -26.72 3.35
CA GLY A 330 16.04 -27.56 3.03
C GLY A 330 16.86 -27.96 4.27
N GLY A 331 17.61 -29.06 4.15
CA GLY A 331 18.43 -29.61 5.23
C GLY A 331 19.52 -28.64 5.70
N GLY A 332 19.68 -28.49 7.02
CA GLY A 332 20.67 -27.60 7.63
C GLY A 332 20.23 -26.14 7.84
N ALA A 333 19.08 -25.74 7.27
CA ALA A 333 18.52 -24.40 7.43
C ALA A 333 18.13 -24.06 8.87
N LEU A 334 17.71 -25.07 9.65
CA LEU A 334 17.16 -24.88 11.00
C LEU A 334 18.18 -24.29 11.97
N GLY A 335 19.43 -24.76 11.94
CA GLY A 335 20.48 -24.27 12.84
C GLY A 335 20.77 -22.78 12.62
N GLN A 336 20.92 -22.38 11.36
CA GLN A 336 21.14 -20.97 11.00
C GLN A 336 19.92 -20.10 11.32
N ALA A 337 18.70 -20.60 11.04
CA ALA A 337 17.47 -19.89 11.36
C ALA A 337 17.32 -19.66 12.87
N LYS A 338 17.63 -20.65 13.72
CA LYS A 338 17.60 -20.49 15.18
C LYS A 338 18.57 -19.41 15.67
N GLN A 339 19.81 -19.40 15.18
CA GLN A 339 20.80 -18.38 15.55
C GLN A 339 20.37 -16.96 15.16
N ILE A 340 19.78 -16.80 13.97
CA ILE A 340 19.22 -15.51 13.53
C ILE A 340 18.01 -15.14 14.40
N LEU A 341 17.16 -16.11 14.74
CA LEU A 341 15.96 -15.89 15.54
C LEU A 341 16.27 -15.45 16.97
N GLU A 342 17.31 -16.01 17.59
CA GLU A 342 17.84 -15.55 18.89
C GLU A 342 18.19 -14.05 18.85
N GLN A 343 18.85 -13.59 17.78
CA GLN A 343 19.19 -12.18 17.61
C GLN A 343 17.96 -11.32 17.25
N LEU A 344 16.98 -11.86 16.52
CA LEU A 344 15.72 -11.18 16.22
C LEU A 344 14.87 -10.96 17.47
N GLN A 345 14.86 -11.92 18.41
CA GLN A 345 14.02 -11.88 19.62
C GLN A 345 14.13 -10.54 20.35
N THR A 346 15.36 -10.07 20.60
CA THR A 346 15.61 -8.81 21.32
C THR A 346 14.91 -7.61 20.68
N GLN A 347 14.91 -7.51 19.34
CA GLN A 347 14.22 -6.41 18.65
C GLN A 347 12.71 -6.65 18.57
N MET A 348 12.30 -7.91 18.37
CA MET A 348 10.89 -8.31 18.31
C MET A 348 10.16 -8.04 19.63
N ASP A 349 10.83 -8.18 20.78
CA ASP A 349 10.27 -7.81 22.10
C ASP A 349 9.85 -6.33 22.14
N GLY A 350 10.68 -5.45 21.57
CA GLY A 350 10.38 -4.02 21.49
C GLY A 350 9.17 -3.71 20.58
N PHE A 351 9.05 -4.41 19.45
CA PHE A 351 7.87 -4.31 18.58
C PHE A 351 6.62 -4.83 19.28
N LEU A 352 6.72 -5.99 19.92
CA LEU A 352 5.60 -6.64 20.58
C LEU A 352 5.08 -5.84 21.77
N ALA A 353 5.98 -5.26 22.58
CA ALA A 353 5.62 -4.34 23.66
C ALA A 353 4.80 -3.14 23.13
N GLN A 354 5.21 -2.58 21.98
CA GLN A 354 4.47 -1.49 21.35
C GLN A 354 3.12 -1.95 20.79
N VAL A 355 3.09 -3.08 20.08
CA VAL A 355 1.87 -3.64 19.47
C VAL A 355 0.80 -3.97 20.52
N LYS A 356 1.19 -4.47 21.70
CA LYS A 356 0.24 -4.75 22.80
C LYS A 356 -0.61 -3.55 23.19
N MET A 357 -0.05 -2.34 23.15
CA MET A 357 -0.79 -1.11 23.45
C MET A 357 -1.88 -0.79 22.43
N TYR A 358 -1.85 -1.45 21.26
CA TYR A 358 -2.78 -1.26 20.16
C TYR A 358 -3.56 -2.53 19.80
N ALA A 359 -3.52 -3.57 20.64
CA ALA A 359 -4.20 -4.84 20.37
C ALA A 359 -5.72 -4.66 20.18
N ASP A 360 -6.38 -3.86 21.03
CA ASP A 360 -7.82 -3.58 20.92
C ASP A 360 -8.16 -2.78 19.64
N PRO A 361 -7.51 -1.64 19.33
CA PRO A 361 -7.67 -0.96 18.05
C PRO A 361 -7.43 -1.85 16.82
N LEU A 362 -6.43 -2.73 16.87
CA LEU A 362 -6.15 -3.68 15.79
C LEU A 362 -7.31 -4.65 15.60
N LEU A 363 -7.82 -5.22 16.70
CA LEU A 363 -8.94 -6.14 16.67
C LEU A 363 -10.20 -5.47 16.08
N GLU A 364 -10.54 -4.26 16.54
CA GLU A 364 -11.69 -3.50 16.02
C GLU A 364 -11.54 -3.19 14.53
N LYS A 365 -10.34 -2.80 14.10
CA LYS A 365 -10.09 -2.48 12.71
C LYS A 365 -10.11 -3.71 11.82
N ALA A 366 -9.55 -4.83 12.27
CA ALA A 366 -9.59 -6.09 11.54
C ALA A 366 -11.04 -6.59 11.33
N LYS A 367 -11.93 -6.40 12.32
CA LYS A 367 -13.37 -6.71 12.17
C LYS A 367 -14.02 -5.94 11.01
N SER A 368 -13.62 -4.69 10.79
CA SER A 368 -14.21 -3.85 9.74
C SER A 368 -13.91 -4.33 8.31
N ILE A 369 -12.88 -5.17 8.13
CA ILE A 369 -12.43 -5.64 6.81
C ILE A 369 -12.98 -7.02 6.47
N ALA A 370 -13.28 -7.85 7.47
CA ALA A 370 -13.78 -9.21 7.30
C ALA A 370 -15.20 -9.44 7.87
N PRO A 371 -16.21 -8.60 7.56
CA PRO A 371 -17.56 -8.76 8.11
C PRO A 371 -18.23 -10.08 7.70
N THR A 372 -17.88 -10.63 6.53
CA THR A 372 -18.48 -11.87 6.00
C THR A 372 -17.97 -13.14 6.71
N VAL A 373 -16.72 -13.15 7.17
CA VAL A 373 -16.12 -14.31 7.89
C VAL A 373 -16.61 -14.37 9.34
N LEU A 374 -16.86 -13.20 9.95
CA LEU A 374 -17.42 -13.08 11.30
C LEU A 374 -18.83 -13.69 11.46
N ASN A 375 -19.62 -13.76 10.39
CA ASN A 375 -20.95 -14.36 10.43
C ASN A 375 -20.93 -15.90 10.47
N ALA A 376 -19.77 -16.53 10.24
CA ALA A 376 -19.60 -17.98 10.20
C ALA A 376 -18.89 -18.57 11.44
N ALA A 377 -18.39 -17.73 12.36
CA ALA A 377 -17.63 -18.15 13.53
C ALA A 377 -18.29 -17.68 14.84
N ASP A 378 -18.39 -18.57 15.83
CA ASP A 378 -19.07 -18.31 17.12
C ASP A 378 -18.26 -17.38 18.07
N SER A 379 -17.02 -17.00 17.72
CA SER A 379 -16.23 -16.01 18.48
C SER A 379 -15.56 -14.97 17.58
N ILE A 380 -15.65 -13.71 18.01
CA ILE A 380 -15.22 -12.53 17.24
C ILE A 380 -13.70 -12.54 16.96
N SER A 381 -12.86 -12.95 17.93
CA SER A 381 -11.41 -13.05 17.74
C SER A 381 -11.03 -14.24 16.86
N GLY A 382 -11.73 -15.38 16.99
CA GLY A 382 -11.45 -16.58 16.19
C GLY A 382 -11.74 -16.37 14.71
N GLY A 383 -12.83 -15.67 14.38
CA GLY A 383 -13.19 -15.33 12.99
C GLY A 383 -12.22 -14.35 12.32
N VAL A 384 -11.65 -13.40 13.08
CA VAL A 384 -10.62 -12.48 12.58
C VAL A 384 -9.29 -13.19 12.34
N ALA A 385 -8.83 -14.00 13.31
CA ALA A 385 -7.60 -14.80 13.15
C ALA A 385 -7.70 -15.71 11.92
N THR A 386 -8.82 -16.42 11.79
CA THR A 386 -9.11 -17.28 10.63
C THR A 386 -9.08 -16.51 9.31
N ALA A 387 -9.66 -15.30 9.25
CA ALA A 387 -9.64 -14.48 8.03
C ALA A 387 -8.22 -14.01 7.67
N VAL A 388 -7.38 -13.77 8.67
CA VAL A 388 -5.98 -13.39 8.50
C VAL A 388 -5.15 -14.59 8.02
N ASP A 389 -5.40 -15.78 8.56
CA ASP A 389 -4.68 -17.01 8.20
C ASP A 389 -4.94 -17.46 6.74
N PHE A 390 -6.10 -17.12 6.16
CA PHE A 390 -6.38 -17.44 4.74
C PHE A 390 -5.74 -16.47 3.75
N MET A 391 -5.09 -15.40 4.21
CA MET A 391 -4.45 -14.45 3.31
C MET A 391 -3.07 -14.96 2.89
N PRO A 392 -2.68 -14.80 1.61
CA PRO A 392 -1.30 -15.04 1.18
C PRO A 392 -0.32 -13.94 1.65
N ALA A 393 -0.33 -13.66 2.96
CA ALA A 393 0.43 -12.58 3.59
C ALA A 393 1.92 -12.86 3.56
N TRP A 394 2.35 -14.12 3.77
CA TRP A 394 3.77 -14.46 3.77
C TRP A 394 4.38 -14.44 2.38
N ARG A 395 3.63 -14.85 1.35
CA ARG A 395 4.03 -14.67 -0.05
C ARG A 395 4.17 -13.20 -0.41
N TYR A 396 3.26 -12.33 0.06
CA TYR A 396 3.35 -10.90 -0.20
C TYR A 396 4.54 -10.25 0.53
N LEU A 397 4.64 -10.45 1.84
CA LEU A 397 5.68 -9.85 2.68
C LEU A 397 7.08 -10.37 2.33
N SER A 398 7.24 -11.66 2.00
CA SER A 398 8.51 -12.21 1.53
C SER A 398 8.95 -11.60 0.21
N ALA A 399 8.02 -11.39 -0.74
CA ALA A 399 8.32 -10.74 -2.01
C ALA A 399 8.75 -9.28 -1.82
N ARG A 400 8.08 -8.55 -0.92
CA ARG A 400 8.49 -7.18 -0.55
C ARG A 400 9.86 -7.14 0.12
N LEU A 401 10.12 -8.05 1.05
CA LEU A 401 11.39 -8.14 1.74
C LEU A 401 12.53 -8.44 0.77
N ALA A 402 12.33 -9.40 -0.13
CA ALA A 402 13.28 -9.73 -1.18
C ALA A 402 13.52 -8.55 -2.13
N ALA A 403 12.46 -7.83 -2.52
CA ALA A 403 12.58 -6.66 -3.40
C ALA A 403 13.39 -5.53 -2.76
N GLU A 404 13.12 -5.21 -1.49
CA GLU A 404 13.87 -4.16 -0.79
C GLU A 404 15.29 -4.60 -0.40
N SER A 405 15.55 -5.89 -0.18
CA SER A 405 16.91 -6.37 0.08
C SER A 405 17.81 -6.23 -1.15
N VAL A 406 17.34 -6.66 -2.32
CA VAL A 406 18.11 -6.49 -3.58
C VAL A 406 18.24 -5.02 -3.96
N ALA A 407 17.21 -4.21 -3.72
CA ALA A 407 17.27 -2.77 -3.91
C ALA A 407 18.32 -2.11 -3.01
N SER A 408 18.35 -2.46 -1.72
CA SER A 408 19.35 -1.95 -0.77
C SER A 408 20.77 -2.32 -1.17
N ARG A 409 20.99 -3.58 -1.58
CA ARG A 409 22.29 -4.08 -2.07
C ARG A 409 22.71 -3.38 -3.37
N ALA A 410 21.76 -3.09 -4.26
CA ALA A 410 22.04 -2.34 -5.48
C ALA A 410 22.51 -0.91 -5.18
N LEU A 411 21.81 -0.23 -4.27
CA LEU A 411 22.06 1.18 -3.90
C LEU A 411 23.36 1.38 -3.10
N LYS A 412 23.82 0.39 -2.33
CA LYS A 412 25.05 0.48 -1.51
C LYS A 412 26.37 0.50 -2.31
N GLY A 413 26.35 0.48 -3.65
CA GLY A 413 27.56 0.42 -4.49
C GLY A 413 28.28 -0.94 -4.40
N PRO A 414 29.36 -1.19 -5.15
CA PRO A 414 30.21 -2.36 -4.92
C PRO A 414 30.89 -2.23 -3.55
N GLN A 415 30.82 -3.28 -2.73
CA GLN A 415 31.65 -3.36 -1.52
C GLN A 415 33.11 -3.46 -1.99
N SER A 416 33.89 -2.41 -1.71
CA SER A 416 35.32 -2.33 -2.00
C SER A 416 36.13 -3.20 -1.06
#